data_AF-A0A4R5AT34-F1
#
_entry.id   AF-A0A4R5AT34-F1
#
_cell.length_a   1.000
_cell.length_b   1.000
_cell.length_c   1.000
_cell.angle_alpha   90.00
_cell.angle_beta   90.00
_cell.angle_gamma   90.00
#
_symmetry.space_group_name_H-M   'P 1'
#
loop_
_entity.id
_entity.type
_entity.pdbx_description
1 polymer ?
#
loop_
_entity_poly.entity_id
_entity_poly.type
_entity_poly.pdbx_seq_one_letter_code
_entity_poly.pdbx_strand_id
1 'polypeptide(L)'
;MNMKVFFFFICLLLVSCVAQNEFGIHRYSKSKYKIEANTNDEAYSIIDTNSIYKFIKDKRINVSQGSVQPFYYKFYSNGRIAWFDSYLIDFKKDPTLEAKKAHMGFYNFNGKDFIVQFYNSNMNAAELTNEILSVQNDTMILTKTYTDAEIKSYFFKEIIPKNVNITKPDW
;
A
#
# COMPACT_ATOMS: atom_id res chain seq x y z
N MET A 1 -2.13 -12.78 -47.72
CA MET A 1 -2.89 -12.39 -46.51
C MET A 1 -3.61 -11.08 -46.81
N ASN A 2 -4.95 -11.06 -46.77
CA ASN A 2 -5.72 -9.86 -47.12
C ASN A 2 -5.38 -8.72 -46.15
N MET A 3 -5.13 -7.51 -46.65
CA MET A 3 -4.75 -6.34 -45.85
C MET A 3 -5.76 -6.06 -44.71
N LYS A 4 -7.04 -6.37 -44.94
CA LYS A 4 -8.11 -6.30 -43.93
C LYS A 4 -7.93 -7.27 -42.76
N VAL A 5 -7.39 -8.47 -43.00
CA VAL A 5 -7.13 -9.49 -41.97
C VAL A 5 -5.93 -9.10 -41.11
N PHE A 6 -4.92 -8.46 -41.73
CA PHE A 6 -3.75 -7.94 -41.02
C PHE A 6 -4.11 -6.80 -40.06
N PHE A 7 -4.95 -5.84 -40.50
CA PHE A 7 -5.44 -4.76 -39.63
C PHE A 7 -6.31 -5.29 -38.47
N PHE A 8 -7.13 -6.31 -38.71
CA PHE A 8 -7.92 -6.95 -37.65
C PHE A 8 -7.04 -7.62 -36.59
N PHE A 9 -5.96 -8.30 -37.01
CA PHE A 9 -4.98 -8.90 -36.11
C PHE A 9 -4.20 -7.86 -35.28
N ILE A 10 -3.82 -6.73 -35.89
CA ILE A 10 -3.18 -5.62 -35.18
C ILE A 10 -4.13 -5.00 -34.15
N CYS A 11 -5.39 -4.76 -34.52
CA CYS A 11 -6.38 -4.25 -33.58
C CYS A 11 -6.60 -5.20 -32.40
N LEU A 12 -6.67 -6.52 -32.63
CA LEU A 12 -6.79 -7.53 -31.56
C LEU A 12 -5.59 -7.54 -30.60
N LEU A 13 -4.38 -7.33 -31.11
CA LEU A 13 -3.16 -7.22 -30.30
C LEU A 13 -3.13 -5.95 -29.43
N LEU A 14 -3.88 -4.91 -29.79
CA LEU A 14 -3.98 -3.66 -29.01
C LEU A 14 -5.06 -3.74 -27.90
N VAL A 15 -5.98 -4.71 -27.94
CA VAL A 15 -7.06 -4.84 -26.92
C VAL A 15 -6.59 -5.61 -25.67
N SER A 16 -5.45 -6.29 -25.70
CA SER A 16 -4.99 -7.14 -24.59
C SER A 16 -4.04 -6.46 -23.60
N CYS A 17 -3.97 -5.13 -23.55
CA CYS A 17 -3.18 -4.42 -22.54
C CYS A 17 -3.95 -4.31 -21.22
N VAL A 18 -4.26 -5.45 -20.60
CA VAL A 18 -4.66 -5.47 -19.19
C VAL A 18 -3.37 -5.34 -18.38
N ALA A 19 -3.15 -4.17 -17.77
CA ALA A 19 -1.95 -3.86 -16.98
C ALA A 19 -1.96 -4.58 -15.62
N GLN A 20 -1.84 -5.90 -15.65
CA GLN A 20 -1.53 -6.72 -14.49
C GLN A 20 -0.01 -6.95 -14.44
N ASN A 21 0.55 -6.96 -13.23
CA ASN A 21 1.93 -7.40 -13.04
C ASN A 21 2.04 -8.94 -13.10
N GLU A 22 3.25 -9.47 -12.93
CA GLU A 22 3.51 -10.92 -13.01
C GLU A 22 2.77 -11.75 -11.93
N PHE A 23 2.18 -11.09 -10.92
CA PHE A 23 1.38 -11.72 -9.86
C PHE A 23 -0.13 -11.59 -10.08
N GLY A 24 -0.57 -11.09 -11.25
CA GLY A 24 -1.98 -10.89 -11.57
C GLY A 24 -2.62 -9.68 -10.87
N ILE A 25 -1.81 -8.83 -10.22
CA ILE A 25 -2.29 -7.64 -9.51
C ILE A 25 -2.39 -6.48 -10.50
N HIS A 26 -3.56 -5.85 -10.55
CA HIS A 26 -3.77 -4.67 -11.40
C HIS A 26 -3.05 -3.46 -10.80
N ARG A 27 -2.32 -2.72 -11.66
CA ARG A 27 -1.66 -1.47 -11.28
C ARG A 27 -2.37 -0.30 -11.93
N TYR A 28 -2.68 0.69 -11.11
CA TYR A 28 -3.39 1.88 -11.54
C TYR A 28 -2.41 3.03 -11.74
N SER A 29 -2.53 3.74 -12.86
CA SER A 29 -1.70 4.90 -13.12
C SER A 29 -1.84 5.95 -12.01
N LYS A 30 -0.75 6.66 -11.69
CA LYS A 30 -0.77 7.77 -10.71
C LYS A 30 -1.94 8.74 -10.93
N SER A 31 -2.31 9.01 -12.19
CA SER A 31 -3.44 9.88 -12.56
C SER A 31 -4.82 9.44 -12.03
N LYS A 32 -4.96 8.20 -11.55
CA LYS A 32 -6.18 7.73 -10.88
C LYS A 32 -6.26 8.17 -9.44
N TYR A 33 -5.12 8.49 -8.81
CA TYR A 33 -5.05 8.94 -7.43
C TYR A 33 -5.24 10.46 -7.38
N LYS A 34 -5.84 10.93 -6.29
CA LYS A 34 -6.10 12.36 -6.01
C LYS A 34 -5.04 12.97 -5.09
N ILE A 35 -4.21 12.12 -4.47
CA ILE A 35 -3.16 12.56 -3.56
C ILE A 35 -1.91 12.90 -4.37
N GLU A 36 -1.42 14.11 -4.16
CA GLU A 36 -0.13 14.54 -4.68
C GLU A 36 1.00 14.27 -3.68
N ALA A 37 2.20 14.04 -4.20
CA ALA A 37 3.38 13.81 -3.39
C ALA A 37 3.68 15.03 -2.49
N ASN A 38 4.30 14.78 -1.34
CA ASN A 38 4.80 15.85 -0.47
C ASN A 38 5.77 16.75 -1.24
N THR A 39 5.56 18.06 -1.14
CA THR A 39 6.39 19.08 -1.78
C THR A 39 7.55 19.53 -0.90
N ASN A 40 7.48 19.25 0.40
CA ASN A 40 8.51 19.56 1.40
C ASN A 40 8.98 18.28 2.12
N ASP A 41 10.13 18.37 2.78
CA ASP A 41 10.75 17.21 3.46
C ASP A 41 10.20 16.94 4.86
N GLU A 42 9.23 17.73 5.32
CA GLU A 42 8.64 17.63 6.66
C GLU A 42 8.09 16.23 6.94
N ALA A 43 7.40 15.65 5.96
CA ALA A 43 6.92 14.27 6.04
C ALA A 43 8.04 13.28 6.43
N TYR A 44 9.23 13.39 5.84
CA TYR A 44 10.34 12.48 6.06
C TYR A 44 11.06 12.68 7.40
N SER A 45 10.76 13.78 8.12
CA SER A 45 11.20 13.93 9.51
C SER A 45 10.33 13.14 10.50
N ILE A 46 9.11 12.77 10.09
CA ILE A 46 8.12 12.08 10.92
C ILE A 46 8.08 10.58 10.60
N ILE A 47 8.17 10.23 9.32
CA ILE A 47 8.19 8.83 8.85
C ILE A 47 9.59 8.36 8.47
N ASP A 48 9.86 7.08 8.71
CA ASP A 48 11.12 6.44 8.35
C ASP A 48 10.92 5.51 7.15
N THR A 49 11.53 5.86 6.01
CA THR A 49 11.43 5.05 4.78
C THR A 49 12.24 3.75 4.83
N ASN A 50 13.08 3.56 5.86
CA ASN A 50 13.81 2.32 6.12
C ASN A 50 13.11 1.39 7.11
N SER A 51 11.93 1.77 7.60
CA SER A 51 11.14 0.98 8.55
C SER A 51 9.86 0.42 7.93
N ILE A 52 9.26 -0.52 8.65
CA ILE A 52 7.87 -0.92 8.51
C ILE A 52 7.10 -0.53 9.78
N TYR A 53 5.81 -0.30 9.65
CA TYR A 53 4.89 -0.11 10.76
C TYR A 53 4.01 -1.35 10.86
N LYS A 54 4.24 -2.17 11.89
CA LYS A 54 3.58 -3.46 12.10
C LYS A 54 2.35 -3.30 12.97
N PHE A 55 1.23 -3.87 12.54
CA PHE A 55 0.00 -3.89 13.33
C PHE A 55 0.21 -4.59 14.68
N ILE A 56 -0.24 -3.94 15.75
CA ILE A 56 -0.16 -4.46 17.12
C ILE A 56 -1.56 -4.78 17.67
N LYS A 57 -2.51 -3.83 17.60
CA LYS A 57 -3.85 -4.00 18.15
C LYS A 57 -4.84 -2.94 17.67
N ASP A 58 -6.12 -3.21 17.87
CA ASP A 58 -7.19 -2.22 17.81
C ASP A 58 -7.58 -1.72 19.22
N LYS A 59 -7.96 -0.44 19.35
CA LYS A 59 -8.38 0.15 20.64
C LYS A 59 -9.59 -0.54 21.26
N ARG A 60 -10.54 -0.98 20.43
CA ARG A 60 -11.86 -1.50 20.85
C ARG A 60 -11.91 -3.02 20.97
N ILE A 61 -10.93 -3.72 20.39
CA ILE A 61 -10.93 -5.18 20.33
C ILE A 61 -9.76 -5.64 21.21
N ASN A 62 -10.06 -6.27 22.34
CA ASN A 62 -9.08 -7.16 22.98
C ASN A 62 -8.89 -8.32 22.01
N VAL A 63 -7.98 -8.15 21.06
CA VAL A 63 -7.65 -9.19 20.10
C VAL A 63 -7.05 -10.32 20.94
N SER A 64 -7.80 -11.39 21.15
CA SER A 64 -7.19 -12.65 21.59
C SER A 64 -6.08 -12.94 20.60
N GLN A 65 -4.89 -13.34 21.09
CA GLN A 65 -3.62 -13.40 20.36
C GLN A 65 -3.58 -14.30 19.10
N GLY A 66 -4.71 -14.66 18.48
CA GLY A 66 -4.78 -15.52 17.30
C GLY A 66 -5.79 -15.15 16.20
N SER A 67 -6.54 -14.04 16.27
CA SER A 67 -7.61 -13.78 15.27
C SER A 67 -7.35 -12.68 14.24
N VAL A 68 -6.43 -11.73 14.46
CA VAL A 68 -6.11 -10.70 13.45
C VAL A 68 -4.80 -11.06 12.78
N GLN A 69 -4.87 -11.32 11.48
CA GLN A 69 -3.68 -11.54 10.67
C GLN A 69 -2.83 -10.25 10.70
N PRO A 70 -1.54 -10.32 11.09
CA PRO A 70 -0.73 -9.12 11.12
C PRO A 70 -0.60 -8.55 9.71
N PHE A 71 -0.51 -7.23 9.62
CA PHE A 71 -0.23 -6.52 8.38
C PHE A 71 0.66 -5.31 8.66
N TYR A 72 1.28 -4.80 7.61
CA TYR A 72 2.39 -3.86 7.71
C TYR A 72 2.23 -2.73 6.71
N TYR A 73 2.57 -1.51 7.12
CA TYR A 73 2.76 -0.40 6.19
C TYR A 73 4.25 -0.12 6.01
N LYS A 74 4.64 0.23 4.78
CA LYS A 74 5.97 0.74 4.47
C LYS A 74 5.84 2.03 3.68
N PHE A 75 6.39 3.11 4.22
CA PHE A 75 6.51 4.36 3.49
C PHE A 75 7.75 4.35 2.60
N TYR A 76 7.63 4.97 1.44
CA TYR A 76 8.69 5.22 0.48
C TYR A 76 8.76 6.72 0.20
N SER A 77 9.88 7.15 -0.41
CA SER A 77 10.02 8.50 -0.93
C SER A 77 8.97 8.86 -1.98
N ASN A 78 8.74 10.16 -2.19
CA ASN A 78 7.83 10.73 -3.18
C ASN A 78 6.35 10.38 -2.95
N GLY A 79 5.92 10.34 -1.67
CA GLY A 79 4.53 10.14 -1.32
C GLY A 79 3.99 8.75 -1.67
N ARG A 80 4.82 7.70 -1.67
CA ARG A 80 4.44 6.31 -2.01
C ARG A 80 4.38 5.43 -0.77
N ILE A 81 3.35 4.59 -0.62
CA ILE A 81 3.18 3.74 0.56
C ILE A 81 2.60 2.37 0.20
N ALA A 82 3.25 1.31 0.65
CA ALA A 82 2.73 -0.05 0.45
C ALA A 82 2.14 -0.62 1.74
N TRP A 83 1.03 -1.33 1.60
CA TRP A 83 0.42 -2.16 2.61
C TRP A 83 0.65 -3.64 2.28
N PHE A 84 1.27 -4.37 3.21
CA PHE A 84 1.61 -5.79 3.09
C PHE A 84 0.78 -6.61 4.06
N ASP A 85 0.12 -7.64 3.55
CA ASP A 85 -0.39 -8.72 4.38
C ASP A 85 0.74 -9.60 4.89
N SER A 86 0.64 -10.15 6.11
CA SER A 86 1.71 -10.97 6.68
C SER A 86 2.07 -12.23 5.88
N TYR A 87 1.14 -12.81 5.12
CA TYR A 87 1.45 -13.98 4.28
C TYR A 87 2.35 -13.62 3.09
N LEU A 88 2.48 -12.33 2.76
CA LEU A 88 3.38 -11.83 1.72
C LEU A 88 4.80 -11.57 2.24
N ILE A 89 5.03 -11.79 3.53
CA ILE A 89 6.31 -11.56 4.18
C ILE A 89 6.83 -12.88 4.74
N ASP A 90 7.83 -13.45 4.08
CA ASP A 90 8.56 -14.60 4.61
C ASP A 90 9.84 -14.10 5.27
N PHE A 91 9.88 -14.03 6.60
CA PHE A 91 11.10 -13.72 7.37
C PHE A 91 11.87 -14.96 7.82
N LYS A 92 11.41 -16.18 7.52
CA LYS A 92 11.93 -17.41 8.14
C LYS A 92 13.01 -18.10 7.32
N LYS A 93 12.91 -18.09 5.99
CA LYS A 93 13.83 -18.84 5.12
C LYS A 93 14.73 -17.93 4.28
N ASP A 94 14.16 -16.87 3.71
CA ASP A 94 14.85 -15.78 3.03
C ASP A 94 14.05 -14.49 3.26
N PRO A 95 14.45 -13.62 4.21
CA PRO A 95 13.64 -12.49 4.62
C PRO A 95 13.36 -11.57 3.44
N THR A 96 12.15 -11.65 2.87
CA THR A 96 11.81 -10.92 1.64
C THR A 96 10.51 -10.14 1.82
N LEU A 97 10.56 -8.85 1.51
CA LEU A 97 9.40 -7.98 1.34
C LEU A 97 9.07 -7.91 -0.15
N GLU A 98 8.06 -8.67 -0.56
CA GLU A 98 7.62 -8.72 -1.95
C GLU A 98 6.76 -7.51 -2.33
N ALA A 99 7.41 -6.38 -2.63
CA ALA A 99 6.72 -5.11 -2.87
C ALA A 99 5.67 -5.22 -3.99
N LYS A 100 5.95 -5.99 -5.04
CA LYS A 100 5.01 -6.21 -6.15
C LYS A 100 3.75 -6.99 -5.78
N LYS A 101 3.72 -7.66 -4.63
CA LYS A 101 2.51 -8.30 -4.09
C LYS A 101 1.70 -7.39 -3.17
N ALA A 102 2.29 -6.28 -2.75
CA ALA A 102 1.67 -5.35 -1.81
C ALA A 102 0.58 -4.48 -2.46
N HIS A 103 -0.35 -4.03 -1.61
CA HIS A 103 -1.32 -3.00 -1.93
C HIS A 103 -0.62 -1.65 -1.99
N MET A 104 -0.66 -1.00 -3.14
CA MET A 104 0.10 0.21 -3.44
C MET A 104 -0.81 1.44 -3.39
N GLY A 105 -0.45 2.42 -2.56
CA GLY A 105 -1.11 3.72 -2.46
C GLY A 105 -0.17 4.94 -2.40
N PHE A 106 -0.76 6.12 -2.38
CA PHE A 106 -0.03 7.38 -2.23
C PHE A 106 -0.36 8.04 -0.90
N TYR A 107 0.56 8.84 -0.37
CA TYR A 107 0.36 9.60 0.85
C TYR A 107 0.83 11.05 0.74
N ASN A 108 0.20 11.91 1.53
CA ASN A 108 0.56 13.31 1.72
C ASN A 108 0.40 13.69 3.18
N PHE A 109 1.32 14.51 3.69
CA PHE A 109 1.29 15.07 5.02
C PHE A 109 0.68 16.47 5.00
N ASN A 110 -0.38 16.69 5.78
CA ASN A 110 -1.10 17.96 5.81
C ASN A 110 -0.66 18.91 6.95
N GLY A 111 0.49 18.64 7.59
CA GLY A 111 0.98 19.37 8.77
C GLY A 111 0.55 18.75 10.11
N LYS A 112 -0.35 17.78 10.10
CA LYS A 112 -0.81 17.08 11.31
C LYS A 112 -0.88 15.57 11.14
N ASP A 113 -1.56 15.15 10.07
CA ASP A 113 -1.83 13.76 9.77
C ASP A 113 -1.38 13.43 8.35
N PHE A 114 -1.11 12.16 8.11
CA PHE A 114 -0.93 11.62 6.78
C PHE A 114 -2.28 11.20 6.23
N ILE A 115 -2.63 11.76 5.08
CA ILE A 115 -3.73 11.26 4.26
C ILE A 115 -3.11 10.23 3.31
N VAL A 116 -3.60 9.01 3.37
CA VAL A 116 -3.19 7.91 2.49
C VAL A 116 -4.35 7.54 1.58
N GLN A 117 -4.05 7.16 0.34
CA GLN A 117 -5.04 6.69 -0.61
C GLN A 117 -4.59 5.39 -1.28
N PHE A 118 -5.42 4.36 -1.17
CA PHE A 118 -5.25 3.10 -1.88
C PHE A 118 -6.33 2.95 -2.93
N TYR A 119 -5.99 2.23 -4.00
CA TYR A 119 -6.96 1.82 -5.00
C TYR A 119 -7.39 0.39 -4.70
N ASN A 120 -8.66 0.21 -4.34
CA ASN A 120 -9.25 -1.09 -4.07
C ASN A 120 -10.14 -1.48 -5.25
N SER A 121 -9.81 -2.58 -5.91
CA SER A 121 -10.59 -3.10 -7.03
C SER A 121 -10.97 -4.55 -6.78
N ASN A 122 -12.24 -4.85 -6.97
CA ASN A 122 -12.73 -6.22 -7.10
C ASN A 122 -13.39 -6.39 -8.49
N MET A 123 -13.93 -7.57 -8.77
CA MET A 123 -14.57 -7.86 -10.07
C MET A 123 -15.74 -6.93 -10.42
N ASN A 124 -16.37 -6.31 -9.44
CA ASN A 124 -17.64 -5.59 -9.59
C ASN A 124 -17.50 -4.07 -9.37
N ALA A 125 -16.45 -3.62 -8.70
CA ALA A 125 -16.27 -2.23 -8.32
C ALA A 125 -14.79 -1.90 -8.11
N ALA A 126 -14.48 -0.63 -8.38
CA ALA A 126 -13.18 -0.05 -8.17
C ALA A 126 -13.35 1.29 -7.44
N GLU A 127 -12.71 1.44 -6.30
CA GLU A 127 -12.82 2.62 -5.46
C GLU A 127 -11.48 3.09 -4.91
N LEU A 128 -11.36 4.40 -4.74
CA LEU A 128 -10.28 5.00 -3.97
C LEU A 128 -10.72 5.05 -2.52
N THR A 129 -9.91 4.46 -1.65
CA THR A 129 -10.13 4.54 -0.21
C THR A 129 -9.09 5.46 0.40
N ASN A 130 -9.55 6.41 1.22
CA ASN A 130 -8.68 7.29 1.97
C ASN A 130 -8.57 6.79 3.41
N GLU A 131 -7.36 6.79 3.94
CA GLU A 131 -7.06 6.48 5.34
C GLU A 131 -6.33 7.67 5.98
N ILE A 132 -6.60 7.90 7.27
CA ILE A 132 -5.91 8.93 8.06
C ILE A 132 -4.95 8.22 9.02
N LEU A 133 -3.66 8.53 8.88
CA LEU A 133 -2.61 7.99 9.73
C LEU A 133 -1.95 9.13 10.52
N SER A 134 -1.91 9.01 11.84
CA SER A 134 -1.11 9.89 12.70
C SER A 134 0.15 9.14 13.11
N VAL A 135 1.32 9.77 13.08
CA VAL A 135 2.58 9.17 13.52
C VAL A 135 3.12 9.98 14.69
N GLN A 136 3.41 9.29 15.79
CA GLN A 136 3.96 9.87 17.02
C GLN A 136 5.10 8.98 17.51
N ASN A 137 6.34 9.46 17.37
CA ASN A 137 7.54 8.68 17.63
C ASN A 137 7.52 7.34 16.86
N ASP A 138 7.65 6.22 17.56
CA ASP A 138 7.65 4.88 16.99
C ASP A 138 6.24 4.28 16.83
N THR A 139 5.18 5.05 17.07
CA THR A 139 3.79 4.59 16.94
C THR A 139 3.09 5.27 15.79
N MET A 140 2.49 4.48 14.90
CA MET A 140 1.55 4.96 13.91
C MET A 140 0.13 4.53 14.31
N ILE A 141 -0.83 5.42 14.09
CA ILE A 141 -2.23 5.24 14.46
C ILE A 141 -3.07 5.43 13.20
N LEU A 142 -3.72 4.37 12.76
CA LEU A 142 -4.75 4.44 11.73
C LEU A 142 -6.09 4.74 12.41
N THR A 143 -6.78 5.76 11.91
CA THR A 143 -8.11 6.13 12.37
C THR A 143 -9.13 5.83 11.28
N LYS A 144 -10.06 4.91 11.55
CA LYS A 144 -11.18 4.58 10.67
C LYS A 144 -12.50 5.01 11.32
N THR A 145 -13.30 5.76 10.59
CA THR A 145 -14.61 6.23 11.05
C THR A 145 -15.71 5.44 10.34
N TYR A 146 -16.51 4.71 11.10
CA TYR A 146 -17.66 3.96 10.60
C TYR A 146 -18.92 4.52 11.25
N THR A 147 -19.78 5.17 10.45
CA THR A 147 -21.03 5.84 10.86
C THR A 147 -20.87 6.79 12.06
N ASP A 148 -20.81 6.26 13.28
CA ASP A 148 -20.72 7.01 14.56
C ASP A 148 -19.56 6.53 15.46
N ALA A 149 -18.71 5.64 14.94
CA ALA A 149 -17.67 4.97 15.70
C ALA A 149 -16.29 5.17 15.08
N GLU A 150 -15.38 5.75 15.85
CA GLU A 150 -13.96 5.81 15.54
C GLU A 150 -13.23 4.55 16.05
N ILE A 151 -12.64 3.79 15.14
CA ILE A 151 -11.73 2.68 15.42
C ILE A 151 -10.31 3.17 15.23
N LYS A 152 -9.47 3.00 16.26
CA LYS A 152 -8.03 3.26 16.18
C LYS A 152 -7.26 1.95 16.17
N SER A 153 -6.47 1.75 15.13
CA SER A 153 -5.53 0.65 14.98
C SER A 153 -4.11 1.17 15.23
N TYR A 154 -3.34 0.48 16.07
CA TYR A 154 -1.99 0.89 16.46
C TYR A 154 -0.94 0.02 15.80
N PHE A 155 0.11 0.67 15.33
CA PHE A 155 1.23 0.06 14.66
C PHE A 155 2.52 0.52 15.33
N PHE A 156 3.47 -0.41 15.47
CA PHE A 156 4.78 -0.11 16.00
C PHE A 156 5.82 -0.10 14.88
N LYS A 157 6.72 0.88 14.92
CA LYS A 157 7.83 1.03 13.98
C LYS A 157 8.87 -0.06 14.24
N GLU A 158 9.19 -0.84 13.21
CA GLU A 158 10.28 -1.81 13.22
C GLU A 158 11.27 -1.45 12.11
N ILE A 159 12.56 -1.33 12.44
CA ILE A 159 13.62 -1.16 11.43
C ILE A 159 13.71 -2.43 10.62
N ILE A 160 13.72 -2.31 9.29
CA ILE A 160 13.89 -3.47 8.42
C ILE A 160 15.35 -3.96 8.55
N PRO A 161 15.58 -5.22 8.96
CA PRO A 161 16.93 -5.75 9.04
C PRO A 161 17.66 -5.67 7.69
N LYS A 162 18.97 -5.41 7.71
CA LYS A 162 19.76 -5.23 6.47
C LYS A 162 19.81 -6.48 5.58
N ASN A 163 19.58 -7.66 6.15
CA ASN A 163 19.52 -8.92 5.42
C ASN A 163 18.17 -9.15 4.73
N VAL A 164 17.16 -8.30 4.97
CA VAL A 164 15.86 -8.41 4.29
C VAL A 164 15.96 -7.87 2.86
N ASN A 165 15.67 -8.72 1.89
CA ASN A 165 15.54 -8.31 0.50
C ASN A 165 14.20 -7.58 0.29
N ILE A 166 14.21 -6.40 -0.31
CA ILE A 166 13.00 -5.67 -0.66
C ILE A 166 12.90 -5.65 -2.19
N THR A 167 11.92 -6.35 -2.75
CA THR A 167 11.78 -6.39 -4.21
C THR A 167 11.35 -5.02 -4.75
N LYS A 168 11.72 -4.73 -5.99
CA LYS A 168 11.46 -3.42 -6.60
C LYS A 168 9.94 -3.21 -6.76
N PRO A 169 9.37 -2.12 -6.22
CA PRO A 169 7.95 -1.80 -6.41
C PRO A 169 7.64 -1.37 -7.85
N ASP A 170 6.39 -1.57 -8.27
CA ASP A 170 5.84 -1.34 -9.60
C ASP A 170 4.59 -0.43 -9.56
N TRP A 171 4.80 0.80 -9.09
CA TRP A 171 3.82 1.88 -9.00
C TRP A 171 3.20 2.30 -10.34
#